data_AF-A0A0A7A073-F1
#
_entry.id   AF-A0A0A7A073-F1
#
_cell.length_a   1.000
_cell.length_b   1.000
_cell.length_c   1.000
_cell.angle_alpha   90.00
_cell.angle_beta   90.00
_cell.angle_gamma   90.00
#
_symmetry.space_group_name_H-M   'P 1'
#
loop_
_entity.id
_entity.type
_entity.pdbx_description
1 polymer ?
#
loop_
_entity_poly.entity_id
_entity_poly.type
_entity_poly.pdbx_seq_one_letter_code
_entity_poly.pdbx_strand_id
1 'polypeptide(L)'
;MKQEVEKWRPFGHPDGDIRDLSFLDAHQAVYVQHHEGKEPLEYRFWVTYSLHCFTKDYEHQTNEEKQSLMYHAPKESRPFCQHRYNLARIHLKRTILALPESNVIHAGYGSYADVIL
;
A
#
# COMPACT_ATOMS: atom_id res chain seq x y z
N MET A 1 -8.63 4.65 19.28
CA MET A 1 -8.55 3.37 18.54
C MET A 1 -8.36 3.71 17.06
N LYS A 2 -7.22 3.34 16.45
CA LYS A 2 -6.95 3.67 15.05
C LYS A 2 -7.77 2.73 14.15
N GLN A 3 -8.83 3.22 13.52
CA GLN A 3 -9.61 2.42 12.55
C GLN A 3 -8.78 2.20 11.29
N GLU A 4 -8.52 0.94 10.96
CA GLU A 4 -7.93 0.56 9.68
C GLU A 4 -8.95 0.79 8.55
N VAL A 5 -8.46 1.14 7.36
CA VAL A 5 -9.34 1.38 6.20
C VAL A 5 -9.55 0.08 5.45
N GLU A 6 -10.78 -0.43 5.47
CA GLU A 6 -11.14 -1.66 4.75
C GLU A 6 -11.40 -1.42 3.27
N LYS A 7 -12.01 -0.27 2.94
CA LYS A 7 -12.34 0.12 1.57
C LYS A 7 -11.92 1.54 1.29
N TRP A 8 -11.18 1.74 0.20
CA TRP A 8 -10.73 3.06 -0.21
C TRP A 8 -11.73 3.71 -1.17
N ARG A 9 -12.00 4.99 -0.96
CA ARG A 9 -12.82 5.78 -1.88
C ARG A 9 -11.94 6.16 -3.08
N PRO A 10 -12.45 6.07 -4.31
CA PRO A 10 -11.69 6.54 -5.46
C PRO A 10 -11.41 8.05 -5.36
N PHE A 11 -10.34 8.51 -6.01
CA PHE A 11 -9.97 9.92 -6.03
C PHE A 11 -10.34 10.56 -7.37
N GLY A 12 -11.15 11.63 -7.34
CA GLY A 12 -11.40 12.46 -8.52
C GLY A 12 -10.21 13.39 -8.72
N HIS A 13 -9.40 13.14 -9.75
CA HIS A 13 -8.19 13.89 -9.99
C HIS A 13 -8.50 15.19 -10.77
N PRO A 14 -7.75 16.31 -10.56
CA PRO A 14 -8.00 17.58 -11.25
C PRO A 14 -7.93 17.54 -12.78
N ASP A 15 -7.38 16.47 -13.36
CA ASP A 15 -7.36 16.24 -14.82
C ASP A 15 -8.70 15.71 -15.37
N GLY A 16 -9.69 15.46 -14.49
CA GLY A 16 -11.02 14.97 -14.85
C GLY A 16 -11.17 13.44 -14.73
N ASP A 17 -10.08 12.70 -14.53
CA ASP A 17 -10.11 11.25 -14.45
C ASP A 17 -10.25 10.75 -13.00
N ILE A 18 -10.85 9.57 -12.84
CA ILE A 18 -10.99 8.92 -11.54
C ILE A 18 -9.83 7.94 -11.33
N ARG A 19 -9.13 8.08 -10.20
CA ARG A 19 -8.12 7.12 -9.73
C ARG A 19 -8.79 6.08 -8.85
N ASP A 20 -8.92 4.88 -9.38
CA ASP A 20 -9.38 3.72 -8.62
C ASP A 20 -8.36 3.34 -7.53
N LEU A 21 -8.83 3.19 -6.29
CA LEU A 21 -8.03 2.79 -5.13
C LEU A 21 -8.46 1.45 -4.55
N SER A 22 -9.43 0.73 -5.16
CA SER A 22 -9.92 -0.54 -4.59
C SER A 22 -8.87 -1.65 -4.60
N PHE A 23 -7.79 -1.49 -5.38
CA PHE A 23 -6.62 -2.39 -5.30
C PHE A 23 -5.90 -2.32 -3.93
N LEU A 24 -6.14 -1.28 -3.14
CA LEU A 24 -5.69 -1.10 -1.75
C LEU A 24 -6.78 -1.47 -0.74
N ASP A 25 -7.90 -2.06 -1.15
CA ASP A 25 -8.86 -2.58 -0.19
C ASP A 25 -8.23 -3.69 0.66
N ALA A 26 -8.69 -3.78 1.90
CA ALA A 26 -8.21 -4.79 2.83
C ALA A 26 -8.43 -6.19 2.24
N HIS A 27 -7.42 -7.04 2.36
CA HIS A 27 -7.49 -8.40 1.84
C HIS A 27 -6.70 -9.35 2.74
N GLN A 28 -6.93 -10.66 2.53
CA GLN A 28 -6.15 -11.70 3.18
C GLN A 28 -4.95 -12.09 2.32
N ALA A 29 -3.79 -12.20 2.95
CA ALA A 29 -2.63 -12.89 2.41
C ALA A 29 -2.50 -14.25 3.12
N VAL A 30 -2.29 -15.32 2.36
CA VAL A 30 -2.16 -16.68 2.87
C VAL A 30 -0.79 -17.21 2.47
N TYR A 31 0.04 -17.56 3.45
CA TYR A 31 1.38 -18.11 3.23
C TYR A 31 1.41 -19.56 3.69
N VAL A 32 1.93 -20.44 2.84
CA VAL A 32 2.02 -21.87 3.12
C VAL A 32 3.49 -22.26 3.24
N GLN A 33 3.87 -22.74 4.42
CA GLN A 33 5.20 -23.26 4.68
C GLN A 33 5.20 -24.78 4.57
N HIS A 34 6.06 -25.30 3.69
CA HIS A 34 6.25 -26.74 3.50
C HIS A 34 7.51 -27.20 4.23
N HIS A 35 7.42 -28.36 4.89
CA HIS A 35 8.56 -29.06 5.51
C HIS A 35 8.51 -30.53 5.11
N GLU A 36 9.67 -31.12 4.82
CA GLU A 36 9.75 -32.52 4.41
C GLU A 36 9.17 -33.45 5.49
N GLY A 37 8.26 -34.35 5.09
CA GLY A 37 7.62 -35.32 5.98
C GLY A 37 6.61 -34.72 6.98
N LYS A 38 6.20 -33.46 6.81
CA LYS A 38 5.19 -32.80 7.67
C LYS A 38 4.06 -32.20 6.85
N GLU A 39 2.88 -32.11 7.47
CA GLU A 39 1.75 -31.38 6.90
C GLU A 39 2.11 -29.89 6.72
N PRO A 40 1.66 -29.25 5.63
CA PRO A 40 1.89 -27.83 5.41
C PRO A 40 1.29 -26.96 6.52
N LEU A 41 2.02 -25.91 6.91
CA LEU A 41 1.54 -24.90 7.85
C LEU A 41 1.03 -23.68 7.10
N GLU A 42 -0.21 -23.28 7.38
CA GLU A 42 -0.85 -22.12 6.76
C GLU A 42 -0.89 -20.93 7.72
N TYR A 43 -0.45 -19.77 7.24
CA TYR A 43 -0.50 -18.50 7.95
C TYR A 43 -1.39 -17.52 7.21
N ARG A 44 -2.46 -17.03 7.86
CA ARG A 44 -3.37 -16.02 7.31
C ARG A 44 -3.15 -14.67 7.95
N PHE A 45 -2.97 -13.65 7.13
CA PHE A 45 -2.78 -12.27 7.54
C PHE A 45 -3.84 -11.37 6.92
N TRP A 46 -4.42 -10.48 7.73
CA TRP A 46 -5.16 -9.35 7.19
C TRP A 46 -4.18 -8.24 6.83
N VAL A 47 -4.28 -7.76 5.61
CA VAL A 47 -3.45 -6.68 5.10
C VAL A 47 -4.32 -5.46 4.88
N THR A 48 -3.98 -4.39 5.58
CA THR A 48 -4.57 -3.05 5.42
C THR A 48 -3.48 -2.09 4.96
N TYR A 49 -3.90 -1.06 4.22
CA TYR A 49 -2.97 -0.09 3.65
C TYR A 49 -3.16 1.27 4.33
N SER A 50 -2.10 2.08 4.30
CA SER A 50 -2.17 3.49 4.72
C SER A 50 -2.30 4.39 3.49
N LEU A 51 -2.89 5.57 3.65
CA LEU A 51 -2.96 6.55 2.56
C LEU A 51 -1.57 7.00 2.08
N HIS A 52 -0.52 6.82 2.89
CA HIS A 52 0.86 7.08 2.48
C HIS A 52 1.28 6.25 1.25
N CYS A 53 0.59 5.15 0.94
CA CYS A 53 0.83 4.35 -0.25
C CYS A 53 0.56 5.11 -1.56
N PHE A 54 -0.29 6.14 -1.55
CA PHE A 54 -0.65 6.90 -2.75
C PHE A 54 -0.66 8.43 -2.56
N THR A 55 -0.35 8.90 -1.35
CA THR A 55 -0.24 10.34 -1.04
C THR A 55 1.18 10.71 -0.63
N LYS A 56 1.57 11.94 -0.96
CA LYS A 56 2.82 12.55 -0.49
C LYS A 56 2.68 14.07 -0.57
N ASP A 57 3.20 14.74 0.46
CA ASP A 57 3.34 16.19 0.46
C ASP A 57 4.75 16.53 -0.04
N TYR A 58 4.85 17.49 -0.95
CA TYR A 58 6.11 17.98 -1.50
C TYR A 58 6.27 19.48 -1.24
N GLU A 59 7.48 19.88 -0.85
CA GLU A 59 7.79 21.28 -0.52
C GLU A 59 7.67 22.23 -1.72
N HIS A 60 7.87 21.73 -2.94
CA HIS A 60 7.82 22.53 -4.17
C HIS A 60 6.40 22.79 -4.69
N GLN A 61 5.37 22.15 -4.11
CA GLN A 61 3.98 22.36 -4.53
C GLN A 61 3.43 23.64 -3.90
N THR A 62 2.72 24.42 -4.71
CA THR A 62 1.90 25.55 -4.25
C THR A 62 0.75 25.07 -3.36
N ASN A 63 0.17 25.98 -2.57
CA ASN A 63 -0.97 25.63 -1.72
C ASN A 63 -2.19 25.25 -2.55
N GLU A 64 -2.38 25.91 -3.69
CA GLU A 64 -3.46 25.66 -4.64
C GLU A 64 -3.34 24.24 -5.22
N GLU A 65 -2.13 23.84 -5.64
CA GLU A 65 -1.87 22.46 -6.11
C GLU A 65 -2.15 21.44 -5.02
N LYS A 66 -1.63 21.64 -3.80
CA LYS A 66 -1.85 20.75 -2.66
C LYS A 66 -3.34 20.59 -2.36
N GLN A 67 -4.09 21.69 -2.40
CA GLN A 67 -5.53 21.69 -2.13
C GLN A 67 -6.30 20.96 -3.22
N SER A 68 -5.96 21.17 -4.49
CA SER A 68 -6.59 20.46 -5.62
C SER A 68 -6.34 18.95 -5.60
N LEU A 69 -5.21 18.53 -5.04
CA LEU A 69 -4.81 17.13 -4.92
C LEU A 69 -5.20 16.52 -3.57
N MET A 70 -5.83 17.26 -2.65
CA MET A 70 -6.01 16.80 -1.28
C MET A 70 -6.93 15.59 -1.20
N TYR A 71 -6.40 14.47 -0.69
CA TYR A 71 -7.19 13.29 -0.36
C TYR A 71 -7.49 13.26 1.14
N HIS A 72 -8.76 13.05 1.50
CA HIS A 72 -9.21 12.99 2.88
C HIS A 72 -9.49 11.55 3.33
N ALA A 73 -8.60 11.02 4.16
CA ALA A 73 -8.77 9.74 4.86
C ALA A 73 -9.28 9.99 6.30
N PRO A 74 -9.77 8.95 7.02
CA PRO A 74 -10.30 9.12 8.37
C PRO A 74 -9.31 9.70 9.39
N LYS A 75 -8.00 9.45 9.22
CA LYS A 75 -6.95 9.82 10.18
C LYS A 75 -6.19 11.09 9.80
N GLU A 76 -6.04 11.35 8.51
CA GLU A 76 -5.23 12.44 7.99
C GLU A 76 -5.69 12.82 6.59
N SER A 77 -5.28 14.01 6.16
CA SER A 77 -5.45 14.48 4.79
C SER A 77 -4.09 14.75 4.19
N ARG A 78 -3.87 14.32 2.95
CA ARG A 78 -2.59 14.48 2.29
C ARG A 78 -2.76 14.59 0.77
N PRO A 79 -1.94 15.39 0.06
CA PRO A 79 -2.02 15.49 -1.39
C PRO A 79 -1.78 14.15 -2.07
N PHE A 80 -2.62 13.84 -3.05
CA PHE A 80 -2.49 12.71 -3.94
C PHE A 80 -1.19 12.80 -4.73
N CYS A 81 -0.49 11.67 -4.85
CA CYS A 81 0.77 11.57 -5.56
C CYS A 81 0.67 10.50 -6.65
N GLN A 82 0.60 10.94 -7.91
CA GLN A 82 0.47 10.05 -9.07
C GLN A 82 1.59 9.00 -9.14
N HIS A 83 2.83 9.40 -8.82
CA HIS A 83 3.96 8.49 -8.83
C HIS A 83 3.80 7.35 -7.81
N ARG A 84 3.44 7.68 -6.56
CA ARG A 84 3.18 6.67 -5.52
C ARG A 84 1.99 5.79 -5.86
N TYR A 85 0.91 6.38 -6.34
CA TYR A 85 -0.26 5.65 -6.84
C TYR A 85 0.13 4.59 -7.87
N ASN A 86 0.92 4.96 -8.88
CA ASN A 86 1.36 4.06 -9.94
C ASN A 86 2.19 2.91 -9.38
N LEU A 87 3.17 3.20 -8.51
CA LEU A 87 4.00 2.18 -7.89
C LEU A 87 3.17 1.23 -7.01
N ALA A 88 2.27 1.77 -6.19
CA ALA A 88 1.41 0.98 -5.33
C ALA A 88 0.51 0.05 -6.16
N ARG A 89 -0.09 0.56 -7.24
CA ARG A 89 -0.97 -0.19 -8.13
C ARG A 89 -0.26 -1.35 -8.82
N ILE A 90 0.99 -1.15 -9.23
CA ILE A 90 1.74 -2.16 -9.99
C ILE A 90 2.39 -3.20 -9.06
N HIS A 91 2.94 -2.75 -7.92
CA HIS A 91 3.85 -3.58 -7.14
C HIS A 91 3.26 -4.06 -5.82
N LEU A 92 2.56 -3.22 -5.07
CA LEU A 92 2.43 -3.40 -3.63
C LEU A 92 1.73 -4.70 -3.22
N LYS A 93 0.51 -4.93 -3.71
CA LYS A 93 -0.25 -6.16 -3.41
C LYS A 93 0.46 -7.41 -3.93
N ARG A 94 1.04 -7.32 -5.14
CA ARG A 94 1.79 -8.42 -5.75
C ARG A 94 3.01 -8.79 -4.91
N THR A 95 3.78 -7.81 -4.46
CA THR A 95 4.96 -8.02 -3.59
C THR A 95 4.56 -8.72 -2.29
N ILE A 96 3.48 -8.27 -1.63
CA ILE A 96 2.98 -8.89 -0.39
C ILE A 96 2.63 -10.36 -0.63
N LEU A 97 1.85 -10.66 -1.67
CA LEU A 97 1.43 -12.03 -1.96
C LEU A 97 2.60 -12.93 -2.37
N ALA A 98 3.64 -12.38 -2.98
CA ALA A 98 4.83 -13.10 -3.41
C ALA A 98 5.91 -13.26 -2.33
N LEU A 99 5.71 -12.69 -1.13
CA LEU A 99 6.71 -12.75 -0.05
C LEU A 99 7.22 -14.16 0.28
N PRO A 100 6.41 -15.24 0.28
CA PRO A 100 6.89 -16.60 0.57
C PRO A 100 7.94 -17.11 -0.42
N GLU A 101 7.93 -16.59 -1.65
CA GLU A 101 8.81 -17.00 -2.75
C GLU A 101 9.92 -15.97 -3.01
N SER A 102 9.89 -14.84 -2.30
CA SER A 102 10.79 -13.71 -2.55
C SER A 102 12.03 -13.77 -1.68
N ASN A 103 13.14 -13.25 -2.20
CA ASN A 103 14.32 -12.97 -1.39
C ASN A 103 14.09 -11.70 -0.55
N VAL A 104 13.85 -11.91 0.74
CA VAL A 104 13.65 -10.84 1.71
C VAL A 104 14.93 -10.65 2.53
N ILE A 105 15.50 -9.45 2.49
CA ILE A 105 16.74 -9.12 3.18
C ILE A 105 16.46 -8.10 4.27
N HIS A 106 17.04 -8.30 5.45
CA HIS A 106 16.98 -7.32 6.52
C HIS A 106 17.82 -6.09 6.15
N ALA A 107 17.23 -4.89 6.16
CA ALA A 107 17.88 -3.66 5.72
C ALA A 107 18.93 -3.09 6.71
N GLY A 108 19.56 -3.94 7.52
CA GLY A 108 20.58 -3.57 8.51
C GLY A 108 20.07 -2.81 9.74
N TYR A 109 19.62 -1.56 9.58
CA TYR A 109 19.45 -0.60 10.68
C TYR A 109 18.03 -0.04 10.85
N GLY A 110 17.00 -0.67 10.27
CA GLY A 110 15.60 -0.22 10.44
C GLY A 110 14.62 -1.38 10.61
N SER A 111 13.42 -1.06 11.09
CA SER A 111 12.28 -1.99 11.18
C SER A 111 11.59 -2.17 9.82
N TYR A 112 12.38 -2.39 8.77
CA TYR A 112 11.91 -2.67 7.42
C TYR A 112 12.81 -3.71 6.75
N ALA A 113 12.24 -4.44 5.80
CA ALA A 113 12.95 -5.44 5.00
C ALA A 113 12.82 -5.08 3.53
N ASP A 114 13.87 -5.37 2.78
CA ASP A 114 13.92 -5.16 1.34
C ASP A 114 13.51 -6.46 0.64
N VAL A 115 12.62 -6.32 -0.34
CA VAL A 115 12.23 -7.42 -1.23
C VAL A 115 12.90 -7.18 -2.57
N ILE A 116 13.78 -8.11 -2.98
CA ILE A 116 14.40 -8.06 -4.29
C ILE A 116 13.40 -8.62 -5.30
N LEU A 117 12.91 -7.75 -6.20
CA LEU A 117 11.99 -8.07 -7.28
C LEU A 117 12.71 -8.52 -8.54
#